data_AF-A0A8S0FVV1-F1
#
_entry.id   AF-A0A8S0FVV1-F1
#
_cell.length_a   1.000
_cell.length_b   1.000
_cell.length_c   1.000
_cell.angle_alpha   90.00
_cell.angle_beta   90.00
_cell.angle_gamma   90.00
#
_symmetry.space_group_name_H-M   'P 1'
#
loop_
_entity.id
_entity.type
_entity.pdbx_description
1 polymer ?
#
loop_
_entity_poly.entity_id
_entity_poly.type
_entity_poly.pdbx_seq_one_letter_code
_entity_poly.pdbx_strand_id
1 'polypeptide(L)'
;MPGEQGQQALLAWFNEGDTRAYKIRFPNGTVDVFRGWVSSIGKAVTAKEVITRTVKVTNVGRPSMAEDRSTVTATTGMTVTPASASVVKGQSTTLTVAFQPEGATDKSFRAVDDLRIKQKPPCRSAV
;
A
#
# COMPACT_ATOMS: atom_id res chain seq x y z
N MET A 1 -13.11 -16.38 -23.63
CA MET A 1 -13.96 -16.17 -24.83
C MET A 1 -13.57 -14.88 -25.56
N PRO A 2 -13.82 -14.76 -26.89
CA PRO A 2 -13.71 -13.48 -27.58
C PRO A 2 -14.51 -12.41 -26.84
N GLY A 3 -13.86 -11.31 -26.43
CA GLY A 3 -14.48 -10.27 -25.59
C GLY A 3 -14.08 -10.29 -24.11
N GLU A 4 -13.15 -11.15 -23.69
CA GLU A 4 -12.52 -11.04 -22.37
C GLU A 4 -11.90 -9.65 -22.17
N GLN A 5 -12.24 -8.98 -21.06
CA GLN A 5 -11.77 -7.63 -20.74
C GLN A 5 -10.24 -7.51 -20.81
N GLY A 6 -9.51 -8.55 -20.41
CA GLY A 6 -8.05 -8.58 -20.48
C GLY A 6 -7.50 -8.49 -21.91
N GLN A 7 -8.15 -9.17 -22.87
CA GLN A 7 -7.74 -9.10 -24.28
C GLN A 7 -8.06 -7.75 -24.91
N GLN A 8 -9.21 -7.17 -24.56
CA GLN A 8 -9.59 -5.83 -24.99
C GLN A 8 -8.66 -4.76 -24.42
N ALA A 9 -8.29 -4.87 -23.14
CA ALA A 9 -7.36 -3.95 -22.49
C ALA A 9 -5.96 -3.99 -23.12
N LEU A 10 -5.48 -5.17 -23.52
CA LEU A 10 -4.21 -5.30 -24.24
C LEU A 10 -4.27 -4.64 -25.63
N LEU A 11 -5.36 -4.83 -26.36
CA LEU A 11 -5.55 -4.20 -27.66
C LEU A 11 -5.66 -2.67 -27.55
N ALA A 12 -6.40 -2.17 -26.56
CA ALA A 12 -6.49 -0.76 -26.24
C ALA A 12 -5.11 -0.18 -25.91
N TRP A 13 -4.34 -0.84 -25.04
CA TRP A 13 -2.99 -0.41 -24.69
C TRP A 13 -2.05 -0.34 -25.89
N PHE A 14 -2.14 -1.28 -26.83
CA PHE A 14 -1.39 -1.20 -28.09
C PHE A 14 -1.81 -0.02 -28.97
N ASN A 15 -3.11 0.22 -29.12
CA ASN A 15 -3.62 1.32 -29.94
C ASN A 15 -3.31 2.70 -29.35
N GLU A 16 -3.37 2.83 -28.02
CA GLU A 16 -3.05 4.08 -27.33
C GLU A 16 -1.55 4.39 -27.37
N GLY A 17 -0.68 3.37 -27.38
CA GLY A 17 0.78 3.55 -27.44
C GLY A 17 1.41 4.16 -26.18
N ASP A 18 0.60 4.44 -25.15
CA ASP A 18 1.05 5.09 -23.93
C ASP A 18 1.89 4.18 -23.04
N THR A 19 2.84 4.80 -22.34
CA THR A 19 3.63 4.12 -21.32
C THR A 19 2.76 3.84 -20.10
N ARG A 20 2.57 2.56 -19.77
CA ARG A 20 1.88 2.12 -18.55
C ARG A 20 2.80 1.30 -17.65
N ALA A 21 2.52 1.34 -16.36
CA ALA A 21 3.14 0.44 -15.41
C ALA A 21 2.43 -0.92 -15.45
N TYR A 22 3.19 -2.00 -15.48
CA TYR A 22 2.68 -3.36 -15.43
C TYR A 22 3.52 -4.22 -14.49
N LYS A 23 2.91 -5.28 -13.95
CA LYS A 23 3.53 -6.14 -12.94
C LYS A 23 3.54 -7.58 -13.41
N ILE A 24 4.64 -8.28 -13.17
CA ILE A 24 4.74 -9.73 -13.39
C ILE A 24 4.84 -10.38 -12.03
N ARG A 25 3.83 -11.20 -11.69
CA ARG A 25 3.85 -12.02 -10.47
C ARG A 25 4.33 -13.42 -10.81
N PHE A 26 5.44 -13.82 -10.21
CA PHE A 26 5.98 -15.16 -10.34
C PHE A 26 5.25 -16.16 -9.44
N PRO A 27 5.32 -17.47 -9.74
CA PRO A 27 4.67 -18.52 -8.93
C PRO A 27 5.13 -18.54 -7.47
N ASN A 28 6.37 -18.12 -7.18
CA ASN A 28 6.92 -17.99 -5.83
C ASN A 28 6.41 -16.75 -5.07
N GLY A 29 5.54 -15.94 -5.66
CA GLY A 29 4.97 -14.74 -5.04
C GLY A 29 5.75 -13.45 -5.30
N THR A 30 6.95 -13.53 -5.89
CA THR A 30 7.77 -12.38 -6.28
C THR A 30 7.05 -11.52 -7.32
N VAL A 31 7.16 -10.19 -7.21
CA VAL A 31 6.51 -9.26 -8.14
C VAL A 31 7.50 -8.22 -8.65
N ASP A 32 7.78 -8.28 -9.94
CA ASP A 32 8.55 -7.27 -10.67
C ASP A 32 7.61 -6.21 -11.24
N VAL A 33 8.07 -4.96 -11.26
CA VAL A 33 7.31 -3.82 -11.77
C VAL A 33 8.08 -3.19 -12.92
N PHE A 34 7.43 -3.13 -14.08
CA PHE A 34 7.95 -2.59 -15.30
C PHE A 34 7.14 -1.37 -15.72
N ARG A 35 7.74 -0.54 -16.58
CA ARG A 35 7.06 0.54 -17.30
C ARG A 35 7.39 0.41 -18.76
N GLY A 36 6.39 0.49 -19.62
CA GLY A 36 6.60 0.33 -21.05
C GLY A 36 5.32 0.52 -21.84
N TRP A 37 5.41 0.33 -23.14
CA TRP A 37 4.27 0.35 -24.06
C TRP A 37 4.27 -0.92 -24.90
N VAL A 38 3.09 -1.37 -25.33
CA VAL A 38 2.98 -2.57 -26.16
C VAL A 38 3.40 -2.21 -27.59
N SER A 39 4.51 -2.78 -28.06
CA SER A 39 5.05 -2.48 -29.39
C SER A 39 4.61 -3.44 -30.48
N SER A 40 4.09 -4.61 -30.11
CA SER A 40 3.55 -5.58 -31.07
C SER A 40 2.54 -6.51 -30.42
N ILE A 41 1.47 -6.83 -31.14
CA ILE A 41 0.51 -7.89 -30.81
C ILE A 41 0.49 -8.91 -31.95
N GLY A 42 0.83 -10.16 -31.64
CA GLY A 42 0.75 -11.28 -32.58
C GLY A 42 -0.68 -11.73 -32.82
N LYS A 43 -0.90 -12.47 -33.92
CA LYS A 43 -2.20 -13.07 -34.24
C LYS A 43 -2.65 -14.01 -33.12
N ALA A 44 -3.96 -14.03 -32.88
CA ALA A 44 -4.56 -14.92 -31.90
C ALA A 44 -4.53 -16.37 -32.41
N VAL A 45 -3.99 -17.29 -31.62
CA VAL A 45 -4.06 -18.73 -31.89
C VAL A 45 -5.07 -19.32 -30.91
N THR A 46 -6.15 -19.89 -31.43
CA THR A 46 -7.19 -20.52 -30.62
C THR A 46 -6.96 -22.03 -30.59
N ALA A 47 -6.80 -22.61 -29.39
CA ALA A 47 -6.68 -24.06 -29.22
C ALA A 47 -7.53 -24.56 -28.06
N LYS A 48 -8.47 -25.47 -28.39
CA LYS A 48 -9.42 -26.22 -27.55
C LYS A 48 -10.32 -25.44 -26.59
N GLU A 49 -9.89 -24.30 -26.04
CA GLU A 49 -10.65 -23.37 -25.19
C GLU A 49 -9.82 -22.11 -24.81
N VAL A 50 -8.50 -22.11 -25.06
CA VAL A 50 -7.59 -21.01 -24.72
C VAL A 50 -7.21 -20.22 -25.98
N ILE A 51 -7.22 -18.89 -25.87
CA ILE A 51 -6.72 -17.98 -26.91
C ILE A 51 -5.33 -17.51 -26.50
N THR A 52 -4.30 -17.91 -27.24
CA THR A 52 -2.93 -17.47 -27.01
C THR A 52 -2.60 -16.30 -27.94
N ARG A 53 -2.08 -15.20 -27.39
CA ARG A 53 -1.52 -14.07 -28.15
C ARG A 53 -0.12 -13.75 -27.65
N THR A 54 0.80 -13.53 -28.57
CA THR A 54 2.14 -13.03 -28.24
C THR A 54 2.11 -11.51 -28.15
N VAL A 55 2.62 -10.94 -27.06
CA VAL A 55 2.71 -9.49 -26.87
C VAL A 55 4.18 -9.13 -26.66
N LYS A 56 4.67 -8.12 -27.39
CA LYS A 56 5.98 -7.51 -27.12
C LYS A 56 5.75 -6.17 -26.43
N VAL A 57 6.44 -5.96 -25.32
CA VAL A 57 6.41 -4.71 -24.56
C VAL A 57 7.80 -4.08 -24.63
N THR A 58 7.86 -2.82 -25.03
CA THR A 58 9.10 -2.04 -25.02
C THR A 58 9.18 -1.29 -23.71
N ASN A 59 10.20 -1.60 -22.91
CA ASN A 59 10.39 -1.02 -21.60
C ASN A 59 11.02 0.38 -21.69
N VAL A 60 10.63 1.25 -20.77
CA VAL A 60 11.22 2.57 -20.59
C VAL A 60 11.89 2.65 -19.23
N GLY A 61 13.15 3.10 -19.23
CA GLY A 61 13.96 3.22 -18.01
C GLY A 61 14.32 1.87 -17.37
N ARG A 62 14.83 1.94 -16.13
CA ARG A 62 15.23 0.76 -15.35
C ARG A 62 14.00 0.14 -14.68
N PRO A 63 13.72 -1.18 -14.86
CA PRO A 63 12.69 -1.88 -14.12
C PRO A 63 12.93 -1.84 -12.61
N SER A 64 11.86 -1.88 -11.82
CA SER A 64 11.95 -2.14 -10.38
C SER A 64 11.82 -3.64 -10.16
N MET A 65 12.95 -4.29 -9.95
CA MET A 65 12.99 -5.71 -9.64
C MET A 65 12.57 -5.93 -8.20
N ALA A 66 11.95 -7.08 -7.94
CA ALA A 66 11.69 -7.48 -6.56
C ALA A 66 12.97 -7.64 -5.73
N GLU A 67 14.09 -7.95 -6.38
CA GLU A 67 15.42 -8.07 -5.77
C GLU A 67 15.99 -6.70 -5.35
N ASP A 68 15.61 -5.62 -6.05
CA ASP A 68 16.00 -4.24 -5.73
C ASP A 68 15.15 -3.63 -4.60
N ARG A 69 14.10 -4.34 -4.13
CA ARG A 69 13.30 -3.86 -3.00
C ARG A 69 14.09 -4.03 -1.72
N SER A 70 14.41 -2.91 -1.09
CA SER A 70 14.96 -2.88 0.26
C SER A 70 14.15 -3.78 1.21
N THR A 71 14.85 -4.50 2.08
CA THR A 71 14.24 -5.35 3.10
C THR A 71 13.23 -4.53 3.91
N VAL A 72 11.95 -4.89 3.83
CA VAL A 72 10.91 -4.27 4.64
C VAL A 72 11.17 -4.65 6.08
N THR A 73 11.57 -3.66 6.88
CA THR A 73 11.73 -3.85 8.32
C THR A 73 10.38 -3.59 8.96
N ALA A 74 9.72 -4.67 9.36
CA ALA A 74 8.42 -4.60 10.01
C ALA A 74 8.52 -3.92 11.38
N THR A 75 7.53 -3.09 11.70
CA THR A 75 7.36 -2.53 13.04
C THR A 75 6.91 -3.64 13.98
N THR A 76 7.70 -3.93 15.01
CA THR A 76 7.40 -4.94 16.04
C THR A 76 6.77 -4.33 17.28
N GLY A 77 6.93 -3.02 17.50
CA GLY A 77 6.36 -2.36 18.67
C GLY A 77 6.27 -0.84 18.54
N MET A 78 5.46 -0.24 19.40
CA MET A 78 5.30 1.20 19.54
C MET A 78 5.26 1.54 21.03
N THR A 79 5.98 2.58 21.45
CA THR A 79 5.98 3.11 22.81
C THR A 79 5.55 4.56 22.81
N VAL A 80 4.72 4.95 23.79
CA VAL A 80 4.28 6.34 23.99
C VAL A 80 4.80 6.85 25.33
N THR A 81 5.37 8.05 25.36
CA THR A 81 5.97 8.63 26.57
C THR A 81 5.62 10.12 26.68
N PRO A 82 5.16 10.62 27.85
CA PRO A 82 4.88 9.87 29.08
C PRO A 82 3.59 9.02 28.99
N ALA A 83 3.49 7.97 29.80
CA ALA A 83 2.28 7.13 29.87
C ALA A 83 1.08 7.84 30.53
N SER A 84 1.35 8.87 31.34
CA SER A 84 0.35 9.69 32.02
C SER A 84 0.87 11.10 32.21
N ALA A 85 0.03 12.10 32.00
CA ALA A 85 0.33 13.50 32.25
C ALA A 85 -0.88 14.21 32.84
N SER A 86 -0.66 15.10 33.80
CA SER A 86 -1.68 16.03 34.31
C SER A 86 -1.63 17.33 33.52
N VAL A 87 -2.75 17.76 32.96
CA VAL A 87 -2.87 19.01 32.20
C VAL A 87 -3.84 19.97 32.87
N VAL A 88 -3.49 21.25 32.89
CA VAL A 88 -4.40 22.30 33.35
C VAL A 88 -5.46 22.55 32.28
N LYS A 89 -6.68 22.90 32.70
CA LYS A 89 -7.78 23.19 31.77
C LYS A 89 -7.34 24.22 30.72
N GLY A 90 -7.52 23.87 29.44
CA GLY A 90 -7.16 24.74 28.31
C GLY A 90 -5.69 24.65 27.88
N GLN A 91 -4.86 23.83 28.52
CA GLN A 91 -3.49 23.56 28.07
C GLN A 91 -3.38 22.26 27.28
N SER A 92 -2.35 22.20 26.43
CA SER A 92 -1.94 21.00 25.70
C SER A 92 -0.74 20.32 26.39
N THR A 93 -0.56 19.04 26.12
CA THR A 93 0.63 18.28 26.51
C THR A 93 1.15 17.51 25.30
N THR A 94 2.45 17.21 25.29
CA THR A 94 3.11 16.47 24.22
C THR A 94 3.32 15.03 24.62
N LEU A 95 2.86 14.10 23.79
CA LEU A 95 3.16 12.67 23.90
C LEU A 95 4.12 12.29 22.77
N THR A 96 5.25 11.68 23.12
CA THR A 96 6.26 11.22 22.17
C THR A 96 5.97 9.77 21.79
N VAL A 97 5.92 9.48 20.49
CA VAL A 97 5.69 8.14 19.95
C VAL A 97 6.98 7.63 19.31
N ALA A 98 7.44 6.44 19.70
CA ALA A 98 8.61 5.78 19.12
C ALA A 98 8.25 4.38 18.62
N PHE A 99 8.83 3.97 17.50
CA PHE A 99 8.63 2.66 16.87
C PHE A 99 9.87 1.79 17.00
N GLN A 100 9.65 0.49 17.20
CA GLN A 100 10.71 -0.52 17.27
C GLN A 100 10.60 -1.48 16.06
N PRO A 101 11.70 -1.78 15.36
CA PRO A 101 13.00 -1.09 15.45
C PRO A 101 12.93 0.34 14.87
N GLU A 102 13.88 1.21 15.22
CA GLU A 102 13.92 2.59 14.74
C GLU A 102 13.98 2.69 13.20
N GLY A 103 14.59 1.71 12.53
CA GLY A 103 14.66 1.61 11.08
C GLY A 103 13.42 1.02 10.40
N ALA A 104 12.30 0.85 11.12
CA ALA A 104 11.10 0.28 10.52
C ALA A 104 10.63 1.07 9.30
N THR A 105 10.25 0.36 8.25
CA THR A 105 9.91 0.93 6.95
C THR A 105 8.54 1.63 6.97
N ASP A 106 7.62 1.19 7.82
CA ASP A 106 6.31 1.79 8.00
C ASP A 106 6.15 2.31 9.44
N LYS A 107 6.07 3.63 9.59
CA LYS A 107 5.91 4.34 10.88
C LYS A 107 4.55 5.04 10.97
N SER A 108 3.56 4.56 10.21
CA SER A 108 2.22 5.10 10.27
C SER A 108 1.54 4.71 11.59
N PHE A 109 0.82 5.65 12.21
CA PHE A 109 -0.01 5.39 13.38
C PHE A 109 -1.30 6.21 13.35
N ARG A 110 -2.29 5.76 14.13
CA ARG A 110 -3.54 6.49 14.35
C ARG A 110 -3.75 6.61 15.86
N ALA A 111 -4.01 7.84 16.31
CA ALA A 111 -4.42 8.11 17.68
C ALA A 111 -5.94 8.23 17.74
N VAL A 112 -6.54 7.67 18.79
CA VAL A 112 -7.97 7.79 19.10
C VAL A 112 -8.07 8.19 20.57
N ASP A 113 -8.95 9.15 20.85
CA ASP A 113 -9.19 9.66 22.20
C ASP A 113 -10.47 9.03 22.78
N ASP A 114 -10.45 8.71 24.07
CA ASP A 114 -11.63 8.34 24.87
C ASP A 114 -11.66 9.21 26.13
N LEU A 115 -12.64 10.12 26.19
CA LEU A 115 -12.78 11.04 27.30
C LEU A 115 -13.73 10.48 28.37
N ARG A 116 -13.19 10.12 29.53
CA ARG A 116 -13.99 9.72 30.70
C ARG A 116 -14.01 10.79 31.79
N ILE A 117 -15.16 11.44 31.96
CA ILE A 117 -15.38 12.46 33.00
C ILE A 117 -15.80 11.78 34.31
N LYS A 118 -14.98 11.89 35.37
CA LYS A 118 -15.39 11.52 36.73
C LYS A 118 -16.20 12.68 37.34
N GLN A 119 -17.51 12.50 37.51
CA GLN A 119 -18.34 13.49 38.22
C GLN A 119 -18.05 13.44 39.72
N LYS A 120 -17.79 14.60 40.34
CA LYS A 120 -17.68 14.74 41.80
C LYS A 120 -19.09 14.61 42.40
N PRO A 121 -19.32 13.77 43.43
CA PRO A 121 -20.63 13.64 44.05
C PRO A 121 -21.06 14.99 44.64
N PRO A 122 -22.36 15.35 44.54
CA PRO A 122 -22.85 16.63 45.07
C PRO A 122 -22.65 16.68 46.59
N CYS A 123 -22.07 17.78 47.09
CA CYS A 123 -22.03 18.05 48.53
C CYS A 123 -23.46 18.15 49.05
N ARG A 124 -23.89 17.22 49.90
CA ARG A 124 -25.10 17.39 50.70
C ARG A 124 -24.83 18.51 51.70
N SER A 125 -25.46 19.67 51.52
CA SER A 125 -25.63 20.62 52.63
C SER A 125 -26.50 19.94 53.68
N ALA A 126 -25.94 19.70 54.86
CA ALA A 126 -26.75 19.41 56.04
C ALA A 126 -27.54 20.69 56.35
N VAL A 127 -28.87 20.58 56.32
CA VAL A 127 -29.80 21.53 56.94
C VAL A 127 -29.88 21.19 58.42
#